data_AF-A0A6S7KHY0-F1
#
_entry.id   AF-A0A6S7KHY0-F1
#
_cell.length_a   1.000
_cell.length_b   1.000
_cell.length_c   1.000
_cell.angle_alpha   90.00
_cell.angle_beta   90.00
_cell.angle_gamma   90.00
#
_symmetry.space_group_name_H-M   'P 1'
#
loop_
_entity.id
_entity.type
_entity.pdbx_description
1 polymer ?
#
loop_
_entity_poly.entity_id
_entity_poly.type
_entity_poly.pdbx_seq_one_letter_code
_entity_poly.pdbx_strand_id
1 'polypeptide(L)'
;MHRSTNRRPPLIIPFSPTDSTKKRKEQVTSHVCALLNSDGGDLIITFPNQNYEKKDLDQRARTIEQWINTLIGNITMLEKVQFGVEPDQIVIKIEGFYNLITVDYNMFLPSHTQINRVLPNEALKKVKDFLFGEEMMSMSEELPAVQHVFVQGEEIKLTETYNVQFKQLEDAPAERTTLADRVIGKGNKILQCVSAFANYRGGVIYVGVDDEHHQINGEVIPAKERESIVTKFTNKINKMIWLGLEDGPRKGESWDIHFHPVSDKTGRSVESERSHEMADRDNSACAKSTSALQCQRPIGRIPWSSICNRKNYYRVNGVLIRLINDGSWETFWVRLEEEQANCAAHGVKLVILSKKITAYYKRGYFEEAQRSIEEYRSGIAQSEDEEISETREFLLNSGLERSRGNIRESYEHGLNGLALVEKIPTGMLVVRYYSNLATVITILLECDGENKKILKEKAIYFFQKAVEHLEDANDFLPSKFDQEQKVHINLAFLHLGCSFASHARADRRVEDSEIEEAVKHLNAAEKSVNKGYAMTGYRVCQFLLARSVLFYRRSQNLKPDEIERKEDLLKSALNYSKQAKEFATQGKFVEMLESTSKHVNFFHRSCADCNIAERMLDI
;
A
#
# COMPACT_ATOMS: atom_id res chain seq x y z
N MET A 1 39.27 4.20 -1.11
CA MET A 1 38.89 2.99 -1.87
C MET A 1 38.79 3.36 -3.35
N HIS A 2 39.84 3.12 -4.14
CA HIS A 2 39.78 3.22 -5.61
C HIS A 2 39.08 1.97 -6.15
N ARG A 3 37.78 2.05 -6.41
CA ARG A 3 37.10 1.04 -7.23
C ARG A 3 37.62 1.21 -8.66
N SER A 4 38.27 0.17 -9.17
CA SER A 4 38.58 0.02 -10.59
C SER A 4 37.30 0.29 -11.40
N THR A 5 37.28 1.41 -12.13
CA THR A 5 36.13 1.80 -12.96
C THR A 5 36.16 0.95 -14.22
N ASN A 6 35.49 -0.20 -14.19
CA ASN A 6 34.99 -0.83 -15.41
C ASN A 6 34.00 0.16 -16.03
N ARG A 7 34.51 1.08 -16.86
CA ARG A 7 33.67 2.02 -17.60
C ARG A 7 32.76 1.20 -18.49
N ARG A 8 31.44 1.37 -18.30
CA ARG A 8 30.46 0.75 -19.19
C ARG A 8 30.71 1.26 -20.62
N PRO A 9 30.48 0.43 -21.64
CA PRO A 9 30.56 0.89 -23.02
C PRO A 9 29.57 2.06 -23.24
N PRO A 10 29.92 3.04 -24.09
CA PRO A 10 29.05 4.16 -24.39
C PRO A 10 27.75 3.68 -25.05
N LEU A 11 26.64 4.35 -24.77
CA LEU A 11 25.40 4.17 -25.51
C LEU A 11 25.48 4.98 -26.80
N ILE A 12 25.23 4.35 -27.95
CA ILE A 12 25.35 4.99 -29.25
C ILE A 12 23.98 5.07 -29.92
N ILE A 13 23.57 6.27 -30.34
CA ILE A 13 22.32 6.52 -31.07
C ILE A 13 22.63 7.12 -32.44
N PRO A 14 22.33 6.42 -33.55
CA PRO A 14 22.45 7.00 -34.88
C PRO A 14 21.23 7.88 -35.20
N PHE A 15 21.47 9.13 -35.60
CA PHE A 15 20.42 10.02 -36.09
C PHE A 15 20.29 9.91 -37.61
N SER A 16 19.23 9.24 -38.06
CA SER A 16 18.92 9.21 -39.50
C SER A 16 18.32 10.55 -39.93
N PRO A 17 18.67 11.11 -41.11
CA PRO A 17 18.00 12.28 -41.68
C PRO A 17 16.47 12.17 -41.73
N THR A 18 15.95 10.95 -41.91
CA THR A 18 14.51 10.68 -42.02
C THR A 18 13.78 10.64 -40.68
N ASP A 19 14.51 10.61 -39.55
CA ASP A 19 13.88 10.62 -38.23
C ASP A 19 13.24 11.98 -37.93
N SER A 20 11.99 11.95 -37.47
CA SER A 20 11.30 13.15 -37.02
C SER A 20 11.96 13.71 -35.76
N THR A 21 11.88 15.03 -35.57
CA THR A 21 12.37 15.72 -34.36
C THR A 21 11.79 15.11 -33.09
N LYS A 22 10.52 14.69 -33.13
CA LYS A 22 9.84 14.02 -32.01
C LYS A 22 10.52 12.71 -31.63
N LYS A 23 10.79 11.83 -32.61
CA LYS A 23 11.44 10.53 -32.38
C LYS A 23 12.86 10.72 -31.83
N ARG A 24 13.63 11.65 -32.40
CA ARG A 24 14.98 11.98 -31.93
C ARG A 24 14.95 12.48 -30.48
N LYS A 25 14.02 13.37 -30.15
CA LYS A 25 13.82 13.86 -28.77
C LYS A 25 13.53 12.71 -27.81
N GLU A 26 12.54 11.87 -28.11
CA GLU A 26 12.15 10.73 -27.27
C GLU A 26 13.32 9.76 -27.02
N GLN A 27 14.10 9.45 -28.06
CA GLN A 27 15.28 8.60 -27.93
C GLN A 27 16.31 9.22 -26.99
N VAL A 28 16.69 10.47 -27.21
CA VAL A 28 17.69 11.17 -26.37
C VAL A 28 17.23 11.23 -24.92
N THR A 29 16.02 11.73 -24.67
CA THR A 29 15.53 11.90 -23.29
C THR A 29 15.44 10.56 -22.55
N SER A 30 15.06 9.48 -23.24
CA SER A 30 14.98 8.14 -22.65
C SER A 30 16.36 7.59 -22.25
N HIS A 31 17.36 7.74 -23.11
CA HIS A 31 18.72 7.26 -22.81
C HIS A 31 19.38 8.09 -21.71
N VAL A 32 19.19 9.41 -21.73
CA VAL A 32 19.67 10.31 -20.68
C VAL A 32 19.03 9.96 -19.33
N CYS A 33 17.71 9.75 -19.31
CA CYS A 33 17.00 9.29 -18.10
C CYS A 33 17.55 7.95 -17.60
N ALA A 34 17.80 6.99 -18.49
CA ALA A 34 18.35 5.69 -18.12
C ALA A 34 19.75 5.81 -17.51
N LEU A 35 20.63 6.63 -18.10
CA LEU A 35 21.99 6.86 -17.59
C LEU A 35 21.99 7.57 -16.23
N LEU A 36 21.18 8.61 -16.06
CA LEU A 36 21.01 9.29 -14.76
C LEU A 36 20.56 8.30 -13.67
N ASN A 37 19.66 7.37 -14.02
CA ASN A 37 19.16 6.34 -13.10
C ASN A 37 20.09 5.11 -12.94
N SER A 38 21.24 5.06 -13.62
CA SER A 38 22.10 3.86 -13.72
C SER A 38 23.59 4.15 -13.51
N ASP A 39 23.95 4.99 -12.53
CA ASP A 39 25.33 5.41 -12.19
C ASP A 39 26.04 6.30 -13.24
N GLY A 40 25.33 6.73 -14.29
CA GLY A 40 25.89 7.56 -15.36
C GLY A 40 26.52 6.77 -16.51
N GLY A 41 27.24 7.48 -17.37
CA GLY A 41 27.92 6.96 -18.55
C GLY A 41 27.96 7.98 -19.69
N ASP A 42 28.42 7.53 -20.85
CA ASP A 42 28.53 8.35 -22.04
C ASP A 42 27.42 8.01 -23.04
N LEU A 43 26.74 9.03 -23.57
CA LEU A 43 25.80 8.93 -24.67
C LEU A 43 26.42 9.59 -25.91
N ILE A 44 26.60 8.81 -26.97
CA ILE A 44 27.16 9.25 -28.24
C ILE A 44 26.05 9.30 -29.29
N ILE A 45 25.89 10.45 -29.93
CA ILE A 45 24.92 10.64 -31.01
C ILE A 45 25.70 10.80 -32.31
N THR A 46 25.52 9.87 -33.24
CA THR A 46 26.25 9.85 -34.52
C THR A 46 25.38 10.30 -35.68
N PHE A 47 26.00 10.91 -36.69
CA PHE A 47 25.32 11.42 -37.88
C PHE A 47 25.82 10.70 -39.14
N PRO A 48 25.44 9.41 -39.33
CA PRO A 48 25.99 8.62 -40.42
C PRO A 48 25.67 9.23 -41.78
N ASN A 49 26.67 9.26 -42.66
CA ASN A 49 26.57 9.72 -44.06
C ASN A 49 26.19 11.20 -44.22
N GLN A 50 26.52 12.05 -43.24
CA GLN A 50 26.26 13.49 -43.31
C GLN A 50 27.54 14.28 -42.99
N ASN A 51 28.01 15.05 -43.96
CA ASN A 51 29.09 16.01 -43.75
C ASN A 51 28.48 17.30 -43.19
N TYR A 52 28.42 17.41 -41.87
CA TYR A 52 27.99 18.64 -41.22
C TYR A 52 29.15 19.59 -41.03
N GLU A 53 28.90 20.88 -41.25
CA GLU A 53 29.80 21.90 -40.75
C GLU A 53 29.69 21.99 -39.22
N LYS A 54 30.76 22.40 -38.55
CA LYS A 54 30.79 22.55 -37.08
C LYS A 54 29.61 23.38 -36.55
N LYS A 55 29.22 24.44 -37.27
CA LYS A 55 28.09 25.31 -36.92
C LYS A 55 26.75 24.58 -36.88
N ASP A 56 26.54 23.62 -37.77
CA ASP A 56 25.30 22.82 -37.80
C ASP A 56 25.24 21.86 -36.60
N LEU A 57 26.38 21.25 -36.26
CA LEU A 57 26.49 20.39 -35.09
C LEU A 57 26.29 21.18 -33.79
N ASP A 58 26.85 22.39 -33.69
CA ASP A 58 26.62 23.27 -32.55
C ASP A 58 25.13 23.63 -32.38
N GLN A 59 24.43 23.92 -33.47
CA GLN A 59 22.99 24.22 -33.43
C GLN A 59 22.17 22.99 -33.01
N ARG A 60 22.56 21.79 -33.46
CA ARG A 60 21.93 20.52 -33.04
C ARG A 60 22.22 20.22 -31.57
N ALA A 61 23.46 20.43 -31.12
CA ALA A 61 23.85 20.27 -29.73
C ALA A 61 23.01 21.15 -28.81
N ARG A 62 22.81 22.43 -29.14
CA ARG A 62 21.91 23.34 -28.41
C ARG A 62 20.46 22.82 -28.35
N THR A 63 19.98 22.27 -29.46
CA THR A 63 18.62 21.71 -29.51
C THR A 63 18.48 20.49 -28.60
N ILE A 64 19.49 19.61 -28.58
CA ILE A 64 19.56 18.44 -27.70
C ILE A 64 19.69 18.86 -26.24
N GLU A 65 20.54 19.86 -25.96
CA GLU A 65 20.72 20.46 -24.64
C GLU A 65 19.38 20.98 -24.09
N GLN A 66 18.61 21.70 -24.91
CA GLN A 66 17.26 22.16 -24.53
C GLN A 66 16.30 21.01 -24.23
N TRP A 67 16.37 19.90 -24.97
CA TRP A 67 15.54 18.72 -24.69
C TRP A 67 15.89 18.08 -23.35
N ILE A 68 17.17 17.93 -23.05
CA ILE A 68 17.64 17.41 -21.76
C ILE A 68 17.29 18.38 -20.64
N ASN A 69 17.48 19.68 -20.85
CA ASN A 69 17.15 20.68 -19.85
C ASN A 69 15.66 20.70 -19.51
N THR A 70 14.78 20.47 -20.49
CA THR A 70 13.34 20.30 -20.24
C THR A 70 13.03 19.09 -19.36
N LEU A 71 13.85 18.03 -19.46
CA LEU A 71 13.70 16.79 -18.69
C LEU A 71 14.15 16.97 -17.23
N ILE A 72 15.32 17.58 -16.99
CA ILE A 72 15.98 17.56 -15.66
C ILE A 72 16.17 18.92 -15.00
N GLY A 73 15.87 20.01 -15.71
CA GLY A 73 16.04 21.39 -15.24
C GLY A 73 17.50 21.88 -15.24
N ASN A 74 17.65 23.21 -15.13
CA ASN A 74 18.94 23.89 -15.29
C ASN A 74 20.00 23.45 -14.27
N ILE A 75 19.61 23.24 -13.01
CA ILE A 75 20.55 22.91 -11.92
C ILE A 75 21.16 21.53 -12.17
N THR A 76 20.32 20.51 -12.35
CA THR A 76 20.77 19.14 -12.63
C THR A 76 21.58 19.07 -13.92
N MET A 77 21.19 19.83 -14.94
CA MET A 77 21.91 19.94 -16.20
C MET A 77 23.36 20.38 -16.00
N LEU A 78 23.59 21.47 -15.24
CA LEU A 78 24.93 21.99 -14.95
C LEU A 78 25.77 21.03 -14.10
N GLU A 79 25.15 20.33 -13.16
CA GLU A 79 25.85 19.43 -12.24
C GLU A 79 26.19 18.07 -12.87
N LYS A 80 25.35 17.57 -13.78
CA LYS A 80 25.38 16.15 -14.19
C LYS A 80 25.65 15.91 -15.65
N VAL A 81 25.62 16.93 -16.51
CA VAL A 81 25.70 16.73 -17.96
C VAL A 81 26.80 17.61 -18.56
N GLN A 82 27.69 16.99 -19.35
CA GLN A 82 28.74 17.69 -20.11
C GLN A 82 28.64 17.36 -21.59
N PHE A 83 28.72 18.38 -22.45
CA PHE A 83 28.65 18.25 -23.90
C PHE A 83 30.02 18.36 -24.54
N GLY A 84 30.29 17.47 -25.50
CA GLY A 84 31.39 17.56 -26.45
C GLY A 84 30.86 17.45 -27.87
N VAL A 85 31.31 18.35 -28.76
CA VAL A 85 30.97 18.33 -30.19
C VAL A 85 32.21 17.94 -30.97
N GLU A 86 32.13 16.84 -31.71
CA GLU A 86 33.17 16.30 -32.57
C GLU A 86 32.70 16.33 -34.04
N PRO A 87 33.58 16.15 -35.05
CA PRO A 87 33.24 16.37 -36.46
C PRO A 87 32.03 15.58 -37.00
N ASP A 88 31.74 14.42 -36.44
CA ASP A 88 30.70 13.48 -36.89
C ASP A 88 29.77 12.99 -35.76
N GLN A 89 29.97 13.50 -34.53
CA GLN A 89 29.23 13.05 -33.36
C GLN A 89 29.09 14.11 -32.27
N ILE A 90 28.07 13.96 -31.44
CA ILE A 90 27.89 14.70 -30.19
C ILE A 90 28.05 13.70 -29.04
N VAL A 91 28.98 13.98 -28.14
CA VAL A 91 29.26 13.16 -26.96
C VAL A 91 28.69 13.86 -25.73
N ILE A 92 27.84 13.16 -24.99
CA ILE A 92 27.17 13.66 -23.79
C ILE A 92 27.61 12.78 -22.62
N LYS A 93 28.41 13.35 -21.73
CA LYS A 93 28.84 12.65 -20.51
C LYS A 93 27.83 12.93 -19.40
N ILE A 94 27.37 11.88 -18.75
CA ILE A 94 26.30 11.94 -17.76
C ILE A 94 26.78 11.30 -16.48
N GLU A 95 26.73 12.05 -15.38
CA GLU A 95 26.95 11.49 -14.04
C GLU A 95 25.65 10.90 -13.48
N GLY A 96 25.75 9.78 -12.78
CA GLY A 96 24.61 9.19 -12.08
C GLY A 96 23.98 10.15 -11.08
N PHE A 97 22.66 10.05 -10.93
CA PHE A 97 21.87 10.83 -9.99
C PHE A 97 21.25 9.93 -8.94
N TYR A 98 21.27 10.38 -7.68
CA TYR A 98 20.76 9.60 -6.55
C TYR A 98 19.23 9.61 -6.44
N ASN A 99 18.58 10.58 -7.09
CA ASN A 99 17.12 10.62 -7.21
C ASN A 99 16.68 10.01 -8.54
N LEU A 100 15.55 9.33 -8.52
CA LEU A 100 14.93 8.81 -9.73
C LEU A 100 14.45 9.96 -10.62
N ILE A 101 14.87 9.93 -11.88
CA ILE A 101 14.37 10.79 -12.95
C ILE A 101 13.37 9.98 -13.78
N THR A 102 12.33 10.63 -14.31
CA THR A 102 11.40 10.03 -15.28
C THR A 102 11.34 10.88 -16.54
N VAL A 103 11.03 10.27 -17.68
CA VAL A 103 10.68 11.00 -18.92
C VAL A 103 9.22 11.47 -18.93
N ASP A 104 8.38 10.83 -18.12
CA ASP A 104 6.95 11.11 -18.03
C ASP A 104 6.36 10.53 -16.75
N TYR A 105 5.64 11.34 -15.98
CA TYR A 105 4.83 10.83 -14.88
C TYR A 105 3.56 10.13 -15.35
N ASN A 106 3.15 10.33 -16.62
CA ASN A 106 1.84 9.90 -17.15
C ASN A 106 0.67 10.36 -16.27
N MET A 107 0.85 11.53 -15.64
CA MET A 107 0.00 12.02 -14.58
C MET A 107 -0.49 13.43 -14.90
N PHE A 108 -1.75 13.68 -14.58
CA PHE A 108 -2.37 14.99 -14.70
C PHE A 108 -2.84 15.45 -13.32
N LEU A 109 -2.87 16.77 -13.14
CA LEU A 109 -3.41 17.47 -11.98
C LEU A 109 -4.33 18.60 -12.43
N PRO A 110 -5.42 18.86 -11.70
CA PRO A 110 -6.28 19.97 -12.02
C PRO A 110 -5.61 21.28 -11.56
N SER A 111 -5.83 22.33 -12.33
CA SER A 111 -5.68 23.71 -11.89
C SER A 111 -7.06 24.38 -11.86
N HIS A 112 -7.10 25.69 -11.60
CA HIS A 112 -8.38 26.37 -11.44
C HIS A 112 -9.30 26.26 -12.67
N THR A 113 -8.75 26.33 -13.89
CA THR A 113 -9.54 26.35 -15.14
C THR A 113 -9.04 25.38 -16.20
N GLN A 114 -8.06 24.53 -15.87
CA GLN A 114 -7.51 23.59 -16.85
C GLN A 114 -6.85 22.42 -16.15
N ILE A 115 -6.60 21.35 -16.91
CA ILE A 115 -5.81 20.21 -16.47
C ILE A 115 -4.37 20.31 -16.98
N ASN A 116 -3.41 20.14 -16.10
CA ASN A 116 -1.99 20.21 -16.42
C ASN A 116 -1.35 18.85 -16.28
N ARG A 117 -0.47 18.53 -17.23
CA ARG A 117 0.40 17.36 -17.12
C ARG A 117 1.53 17.69 -16.16
N VAL A 118 1.80 16.78 -15.23
CA VAL A 118 2.95 16.90 -14.31
C VAL A 118 4.23 16.77 -15.11
N LEU A 119 5.08 17.80 -15.02
CA LEU A 119 6.27 17.87 -15.84
C LEU A 119 7.38 16.97 -15.29
N PRO A 120 8.21 16.34 -16.14
CA PRO A 120 9.28 15.45 -15.70
C PRO A 120 10.32 16.10 -14.77
N ASN A 121 10.50 17.42 -14.90
CA ASN A 121 11.43 18.20 -14.09
C ASN A 121 10.85 18.58 -12.71
N GLU A 122 9.59 18.25 -12.43
CA GLU A 122 9.04 18.37 -11.09
C GLU A 122 9.71 17.35 -10.15
N ALA A 123 10.18 17.86 -9.00
CA ALA A 123 10.90 17.02 -8.04
C ALA A 123 10.00 15.89 -7.53
N LEU A 124 10.44 14.64 -7.71
CA LEU A 124 9.70 13.44 -7.30
C LEU A 124 9.23 13.50 -5.85
N LYS A 125 10.04 14.07 -4.95
CA LYS A 125 9.66 14.28 -3.56
C LYS A 125 8.40 15.15 -3.44
N LYS A 126 8.34 16.28 -4.15
CA LYS A 126 7.17 17.17 -4.13
C LYS A 126 5.93 16.47 -4.69
N VAL A 127 6.10 15.72 -5.79
CA VAL A 127 5.02 14.93 -6.39
C VAL A 127 4.50 13.88 -5.41
N LYS A 128 5.40 13.16 -4.74
CA LYS A 128 5.05 12.15 -3.73
C LYS A 128 4.37 12.79 -2.52
N ASP A 129 4.92 13.88 -2.01
CA ASP A 129 4.37 14.60 -0.86
C ASP A 129 2.98 15.17 -1.18
N PHE A 130 2.74 15.58 -2.43
CA PHE A 130 1.42 15.98 -2.88
C PHE A 130 0.44 14.80 -2.87
N LEU A 131 0.75 13.69 -3.54
CA LEU A 131 -0.17 12.55 -3.67
C LEU A 131 -0.43 11.80 -2.37
N PHE A 132 0.56 11.74 -1.48
CA PHE A 132 0.55 10.86 -0.30
C PHE A 132 0.79 11.61 1.02
N GLY A 133 0.87 12.94 1.00
CA GLY A 133 1.04 13.76 2.19
C GLY A 133 -0.21 13.82 3.05
N GLU A 134 -0.02 13.95 4.37
CA GLU A 134 -1.11 13.97 5.36
C GLU A 134 -2.07 15.15 5.16
N GLU A 135 -1.55 16.32 4.74
CA GLU A 135 -2.35 17.53 4.50
C GLU A 135 -3.41 17.32 3.41
N MET A 136 -3.09 16.56 2.37
CA MET A 136 -3.99 16.41 1.23
C MET A 136 -5.18 15.48 1.53
N MET A 137 -4.98 14.48 2.39
CA MET A 137 -6.03 13.53 2.79
C MET A 137 -7.00 14.10 3.84
N SER A 138 -6.69 15.25 4.46
CA SER A 138 -7.51 15.84 5.53
C SER A 138 -8.64 16.76 5.03
N MET A 139 -8.62 17.16 3.76
CA MET A 139 -9.58 18.12 3.20
C MET A 139 -10.69 17.37 2.45
N SER A 140 -11.69 16.88 3.18
CA SER A 140 -12.92 16.32 2.59
C SER A 140 -13.82 17.47 2.14
N GLU A 141 -13.56 18.06 0.98
CA GLU A 141 -14.57 18.88 0.31
C GLU A 141 -15.64 17.95 -0.26
N GLU A 142 -16.92 18.26 0.03
CA GLU A 142 -18.03 17.60 -0.65
C GLU A 142 -17.86 17.79 -2.16
N LEU A 143 -18.09 16.72 -2.92
CA LEU A 143 -18.09 16.83 -4.38
C LEU A 143 -19.13 17.88 -4.80
N PRO A 144 -18.82 18.69 -5.83
CA PRO A 144 -19.77 19.69 -6.30
C PRO A 144 -21.10 19.03 -6.67
N ALA A 145 -22.20 19.63 -6.22
CA ALA A 145 -23.54 19.13 -6.51
C ALA A 145 -23.74 19.07 -8.03
N VAL A 146 -24.13 17.90 -8.53
CA VAL A 146 -24.37 17.70 -9.95
C VAL A 146 -25.69 18.37 -10.34
N GLN A 147 -25.62 19.40 -11.18
CA GLN A 147 -26.83 19.97 -11.80
C GLN A 147 -27.55 18.90 -12.64
N HIS A 148 -28.88 18.83 -12.55
CA HIS A 148 -29.69 17.83 -13.25
C HIS A 148 -30.61 18.39 -14.32
N VAL A 149 -30.74 19.72 -14.41
CA VAL A 149 -31.62 20.42 -15.35
C VAL A 149 -30.77 21.31 -16.24
N PHE A 150 -30.87 21.09 -17.56
CA PHE A 150 -30.08 21.78 -18.57
C PHE A 150 -30.99 22.31 -19.68
N VAL A 151 -30.77 23.56 -20.10
CA VAL A 151 -31.52 24.22 -21.17
C VAL A 151 -30.56 24.60 -22.29
N GLN A 152 -30.85 24.20 -23.52
CA GLN A 152 -29.98 24.39 -24.67
C GLN A 152 -29.76 25.89 -24.97
N GLY A 153 -28.51 26.27 -25.16
CA GLY A 153 -28.07 27.63 -25.43
C GLY A 153 -28.11 28.57 -24.23
N GLU A 154 -28.46 28.07 -23.04
CA GLU A 154 -28.24 28.81 -21.79
C GLU A 154 -26.82 28.58 -21.25
N GLU A 155 -26.33 29.57 -20.52
CA GLU A 155 -25.07 29.47 -19.78
C GLU A 155 -25.26 28.57 -18.55
N ILE A 156 -24.36 27.61 -18.36
CA ILE A 156 -24.36 26.80 -17.14
C ILE A 156 -24.00 27.69 -15.94
N LYS A 157 -24.77 27.60 -14.85
CA LYS A 157 -24.54 28.40 -13.62
C LYS A 157 -23.43 27.80 -12.76
N LEU A 158 -22.38 27.32 -13.39
CA LEU A 158 -21.20 26.73 -12.78
C LEU A 158 -19.98 27.33 -13.48
N THR A 159 -18.89 27.50 -12.75
CA THR A 159 -17.59 27.84 -13.32
C THR A 159 -16.70 26.62 -13.28
N GLU A 160 -15.77 26.50 -14.23
CA GLU A 160 -14.70 25.53 -14.10
C GLU A 160 -13.91 25.79 -12.82
N THR A 161 -13.54 24.70 -12.14
CA THR A 161 -12.77 24.72 -10.90
C THR A 161 -11.83 23.51 -10.87
N TYR A 162 -11.11 23.33 -9.76
CA TYR A 162 -10.30 22.14 -9.53
C TYR A 162 -11.08 20.82 -9.59
N ASN A 163 -12.42 20.87 -9.41
CA ASN A 163 -13.29 19.70 -9.35
C ASN A 163 -14.41 19.75 -10.41
N VAL A 164 -14.43 20.76 -11.30
CA VAL A 164 -15.43 20.91 -12.37
C VAL A 164 -14.72 21.26 -13.67
N GLN A 165 -14.98 20.48 -14.72
CA GLN A 165 -14.46 20.73 -16.06
C GLN A 165 -15.58 20.60 -17.09
N PHE A 166 -15.60 21.53 -18.05
CA PHE A 166 -16.50 21.53 -19.19
C PHE A 166 -15.77 21.00 -20.41
N LYS A 167 -16.52 20.31 -21.28
CA LYS A 167 -15.94 19.64 -22.44
C LYS A 167 -16.91 19.69 -23.61
N GLN A 168 -16.56 20.49 -24.61
CA GLN A 168 -17.29 20.52 -25.86
C GLN A 168 -16.98 19.28 -26.72
N LEU A 169 -18.01 18.69 -27.32
CA LEU A 169 -17.84 17.63 -28.30
C LEU A 169 -17.44 18.24 -29.64
N GLU A 170 -16.26 17.86 -30.16
CA GLU A 170 -15.83 18.22 -31.52
C GLU A 170 -16.88 17.78 -32.54
N ASP A 171 -17.15 18.59 -33.57
CA ASP A 171 -18.01 18.20 -34.69
C ASP A 171 -17.51 16.89 -35.33
N ALA A 172 -18.44 16.05 -35.80
CA ALA A 172 -18.14 14.70 -36.27
C ALA A 172 -17.02 14.69 -37.35
N PRO A 173 -15.81 14.20 -37.04
CA PRO A 173 -14.73 14.21 -38.01
C PRO A 173 -14.83 12.96 -38.89
N ALA A 174 -15.35 13.14 -40.11
CA ALA A 174 -15.56 12.13 -41.15
C ALA A 174 -16.65 11.08 -40.87
N GLU A 175 -17.18 10.45 -41.93
CA GLU A 175 -18.34 9.53 -41.94
C GLU A 175 -18.22 8.28 -41.03
N ARG A 176 -17.09 8.06 -40.34
CA ARG A 176 -16.79 6.79 -39.65
C ARG A 176 -16.57 6.87 -38.14
N THR A 177 -16.56 8.05 -37.52
CA THR A 177 -16.38 8.17 -36.06
C THR A 177 -17.71 8.08 -35.33
N THR A 178 -17.84 7.13 -34.40
CA THR A 178 -19.03 7.05 -33.53
C THR A 178 -19.04 8.19 -32.50
N LEU A 179 -20.20 8.49 -31.92
CA LEU A 179 -20.27 9.49 -30.84
C LEU A 179 -19.40 9.06 -29.65
N ALA A 180 -19.39 7.77 -29.32
CA ALA A 180 -18.50 7.23 -28.30
C ALA A 180 -17.00 7.48 -28.59
N ASP A 181 -16.58 7.46 -29.86
CA ASP A 181 -15.21 7.79 -30.24
C ASP A 181 -14.89 9.29 -30.09
N ARG A 182 -15.86 10.17 -30.33
CA ARG A 182 -15.72 11.62 -30.10
C ARG A 182 -15.60 11.94 -28.61
N VAL A 183 -16.45 11.32 -27.79
CA VAL A 183 -16.42 11.49 -26.31
C VAL A 183 -15.08 11.04 -25.73
N ILE A 184 -14.60 9.85 -26.11
CA ILE A 184 -13.42 9.22 -25.47
C ILE A 184 -12.12 9.50 -26.25
N GLY A 185 -12.25 10.17 -27.39
CA GLY A 185 -11.16 10.50 -28.29
C GLY A 185 -10.10 11.38 -27.63
N LYS A 186 -8.92 11.44 -28.26
CA LYS A 186 -7.81 12.26 -27.77
C LYS A 186 -8.12 13.75 -27.76
N GLY A 187 -9.02 14.22 -28.64
CA GLY A 187 -9.43 15.63 -28.72
C GLY A 187 -10.13 16.12 -27.46
N ASN A 188 -11.02 15.30 -26.90
CA ASN A 188 -11.84 15.67 -25.75
C ASN A 188 -11.12 15.53 -24.39
N LYS A 189 -9.91 14.95 -24.35
CA LYS A 189 -9.07 14.88 -23.12
C LYS A 189 -9.75 14.31 -21.85
N ILE A 190 -10.90 13.64 -21.94
CA ILE A 190 -11.67 13.20 -20.76
C ILE A 190 -10.82 12.30 -19.85
N LEU A 191 -10.03 11.38 -20.42
CA LEU A 191 -9.17 10.50 -19.61
C LEU A 191 -8.08 11.27 -18.84
N GLN A 192 -7.66 12.43 -19.34
CA GLN A 192 -6.72 13.30 -18.65
C GLN A 192 -7.43 14.03 -17.50
N CYS A 193 -8.68 14.45 -17.68
CA CYS A 193 -9.51 14.98 -16.60
C CYS A 193 -9.78 13.93 -15.51
N VAL A 194 -10.05 12.68 -15.89
CA VAL A 194 -10.18 11.56 -14.93
C VAL A 194 -8.89 11.39 -14.14
N SER A 195 -7.73 11.36 -14.81
CA SER A 195 -6.44 11.29 -14.13
C SER A 195 -6.25 12.46 -13.16
N ALA A 196 -6.53 13.69 -13.60
CA ALA A 196 -6.43 14.89 -12.78
C ALA A 196 -7.29 14.78 -11.50
N PHE A 197 -8.57 14.47 -11.64
CA PHE A 197 -9.48 14.39 -10.51
C PHE A 197 -9.17 13.22 -9.57
N ALA A 198 -8.75 12.07 -10.11
CA ALA A 198 -8.34 10.92 -9.31
C ALA A 198 -7.07 11.18 -8.48
N ASN A 199 -6.15 12.00 -8.98
CA ASN A 199 -4.95 12.43 -8.25
C ASN A 199 -5.19 13.65 -7.35
N TYR A 200 -6.44 14.10 -7.27
CA TYR A 200 -6.89 15.22 -6.45
C TYR A 200 -8.12 14.78 -5.62
N ARG A 201 -9.07 15.68 -5.39
CA ARG A 201 -10.26 15.51 -4.54
C ARG A 201 -11.48 14.96 -5.30
N GLY A 202 -11.27 14.29 -6.44
CA GLY A 202 -12.37 13.94 -7.35
C GLY A 202 -12.94 15.16 -8.07
N GLY A 203 -14.01 14.94 -8.83
CA GLY A 203 -14.66 16.02 -9.59
C GLY A 203 -15.71 15.52 -10.58
N VAL A 204 -16.31 16.46 -11.30
CA VAL A 204 -17.38 16.27 -12.28
C VAL A 204 -16.94 16.82 -13.63
N ILE A 205 -17.16 16.05 -14.69
CA ILE A 205 -16.86 16.43 -16.07
C ILE A 205 -18.18 16.58 -16.82
N TYR A 206 -18.50 17.76 -17.30
CA TYR A 206 -19.68 18.00 -18.14
C TYR A 206 -19.29 17.93 -19.61
N VAL A 207 -19.88 16.99 -20.33
CA VAL A 207 -19.67 16.81 -21.77
C VAL A 207 -20.85 17.38 -22.53
N GLY A 208 -20.59 18.19 -23.56
CA GLY A 208 -21.62 18.93 -24.32
C GLY A 208 -21.86 20.36 -23.82
N VAL A 209 -20.91 20.91 -23.07
CA VAL A 209 -20.87 22.33 -22.66
C VAL A 209 -19.70 22.99 -23.38
N ASP A 210 -19.91 24.17 -23.94
CA ASP A 210 -18.85 24.97 -24.57
C ASP A 210 -17.84 25.47 -23.54
N ASP A 211 -16.56 25.23 -23.77
CA ASP A 211 -15.47 25.62 -22.86
C ASP A 211 -15.26 27.15 -22.87
N GLU A 212 -15.62 27.86 -23.96
CA GLU A 212 -15.38 29.32 -24.08
C GLU A 212 -16.51 30.19 -23.51
N HIS A 213 -17.77 29.88 -23.86
CA HIS A 213 -18.93 30.67 -23.44
C HIS A 213 -19.77 29.96 -22.36
N HIS A 214 -19.34 28.78 -21.91
CA HIS A 214 -20.06 27.97 -20.92
C HIS A 214 -21.50 27.64 -21.32
N GLN A 215 -21.78 27.61 -22.63
CA GLN A 215 -23.12 27.36 -23.18
C GLN A 215 -23.43 25.87 -23.24
N ILE A 216 -24.63 25.50 -22.82
CA ILE A 216 -25.13 24.13 -22.88
C ILE A 216 -25.53 23.82 -24.33
N ASN A 217 -24.75 23.01 -25.02
CA ASN A 217 -25.04 22.61 -26.40
C ASN A 217 -25.79 21.28 -26.44
N GLY A 218 -25.42 20.33 -25.58
CA GLY A 218 -25.94 18.96 -25.59
C GLY A 218 -25.48 18.17 -26.82
N GLU A 219 -26.04 16.97 -27.00
CA GLU A 219 -25.86 16.13 -28.19
C GLU A 219 -27.02 15.14 -28.29
N VAL A 220 -27.40 14.75 -29.50
CA VAL A 220 -28.44 13.72 -29.70
C VAL A 220 -27.80 12.35 -29.54
N ILE A 221 -28.18 11.61 -28.48
CA ILE A 221 -27.56 10.34 -28.12
C ILE A 221 -28.55 9.17 -28.26
N PRO A 222 -28.48 8.38 -29.35
CA PRO A 222 -29.24 7.14 -29.47
C PRO A 222 -28.94 6.15 -28.32
N ALA A 223 -29.91 5.32 -27.94
CA ALA A 223 -29.73 4.35 -26.85
C ALA A 223 -28.50 3.44 -27.03
N LYS A 224 -28.27 2.97 -28.26
CA LYS A 224 -27.09 2.15 -28.61
C LYS A 224 -25.76 2.88 -28.40
N GLU A 225 -25.72 4.20 -28.64
CA GLU A 225 -24.52 5.01 -28.41
C GLU A 225 -24.26 5.24 -26.92
N ARG A 226 -25.30 5.33 -26.07
CA ARG A 226 -25.11 5.41 -24.60
C ARG A 226 -24.36 4.19 -24.07
N GLU A 227 -24.76 3.00 -24.49
CA GLU A 227 -24.08 1.75 -24.10
C GLU A 227 -22.64 1.70 -24.63
N SER A 228 -22.42 2.14 -25.88
CA SER A 228 -21.10 2.24 -26.50
C SER A 228 -20.17 3.19 -25.73
N ILE A 229 -20.66 4.38 -25.32
CA ILE A 229 -19.92 5.34 -24.51
C ILE A 229 -19.50 4.70 -23.20
N VAL A 230 -20.45 4.13 -22.43
CA VAL A 230 -20.16 3.50 -21.14
C VAL A 230 -19.14 2.37 -21.29
N THR A 231 -19.32 1.50 -22.28
CA THR A 231 -18.43 0.34 -22.51
C THR A 231 -17.03 0.79 -22.88
N LYS A 232 -16.87 1.71 -23.84
CA LYS A 232 -15.56 2.21 -24.25
C LYS A 232 -14.88 2.97 -23.12
N PHE A 233 -15.63 3.75 -22.33
CA PHE A 233 -15.08 4.49 -21.20
C PHE A 233 -14.58 3.54 -20.11
N THR A 234 -15.40 2.57 -19.70
CA THR A 234 -15.03 1.49 -18.78
C THR A 234 -13.73 0.81 -19.21
N ASN A 235 -13.64 0.44 -20.49
CA ASN A 235 -12.45 -0.20 -21.06
C ASN A 235 -11.20 0.67 -21.02
N LYS A 236 -11.33 2.00 -21.06
CA LYS A 236 -10.20 2.93 -20.93
C LYS A 236 -9.81 3.12 -19.48
N ILE A 237 -10.78 3.30 -18.59
CA ILE A 237 -10.58 3.40 -17.14
C ILE A 237 -9.83 2.18 -16.61
N ASN A 238 -10.24 0.98 -17.00
CA ASN A 238 -9.61 -0.27 -16.57
C ASN A 238 -8.18 -0.46 -17.12
N LYS A 239 -7.79 0.33 -18.14
CA LYS A 239 -6.42 0.33 -18.70
C LYS A 239 -5.54 1.44 -18.11
N MET A 240 -6.09 2.33 -17.29
CA MET A 240 -5.31 3.33 -16.58
C MET A 240 -4.55 2.70 -15.42
N ILE A 241 -3.50 3.36 -14.96
CA ILE A 241 -2.69 2.92 -13.82
C ILE A 241 -3.34 3.47 -12.55
N TRP A 242 -3.73 2.58 -11.63
CA TRP A 242 -4.38 2.94 -10.37
C TRP A 242 -3.52 2.48 -9.20
N LEU A 243 -2.85 3.42 -8.54
CA LEU A 243 -2.02 3.12 -7.36
C LEU A 243 -2.92 2.94 -6.13
N GLY A 244 -2.70 1.86 -5.38
CA GLY A 244 -3.44 1.59 -4.13
C GLY A 244 -4.82 0.94 -4.30
N LEU A 245 -5.24 0.63 -5.54
CA LEU A 245 -6.47 -0.09 -5.85
C LEU A 245 -6.13 -1.42 -6.56
N GLU A 246 -5.94 -2.49 -5.79
CA GLU A 246 -5.57 -3.82 -6.34
C GLU A 246 -6.62 -4.37 -7.32
N ASP A 247 -7.91 -4.10 -7.06
CA ASP A 247 -9.03 -4.49 -7.95
C ASP A 247 -9.31 -3.47 -9.07
N GLY A 248 -8.55 -2.37 -9.12
CA GLY A 248 -8.88 -1.21 -9.95
C GLY A 248 -10.10 -0.42 -9.46
N PRO A 249 -10.50 0.63 -10.21
CA PRO A 249 -11.61 1.49 -9.84
C PRO A 249 -12.96 0.82 -10.15
N ARG A 250 -13.93 0.96 -9.25
CA ARG A 250 -15.26 0.36 -9.41
C ARG A 250 -16.27 1.38 -9.90
N LYS A 251 -17.06 1.02 -10.91
CA LYS A 251 -18.18 1.86 -11.38
C LYS A 251 -19.24 1.97 -10.28
N GLY A 252 -19.78 3.17 -10.05
CA GLY A 252 -20.75 3.49 -9.01
C GLY A 252 -20.12 3.76 -7.64
N GLU A 253 -18.83 3.48 -7.46
CA GLU A 253 -18.09 3.79 -6.23
C GLU A 253 -16.98 4.82 -6.50
N SER A 254 -16.11 4.55 -7.48
CA SER A 254 -14.95 5.38 -7.82
C SER A 254 -15.24 6.37 -8.95
N TRP A 255 -16.17 6.03 -9.83
CA TRP A 255 -16.60 6.84 -10.96
C TRP A 255 -17.98 6.38 -11.46
N ASP A 256 -18.74 7.26 -12.09
CA ASP A 256 -19.96 6.89 -12.79
C ASP A 256 -20.22 7.82 -14.00
N ILE A 257 -21.13 7.43 -14.88
CA ILE A 257 -21.58 8.22 -16.03
C ILE A 257 -23.09 8.40 -15.95
N HIS A 258 -23.52 9.66 -15.97
CA HIS A 258 -24.93 10.02 -16.02
C HIS A 258 -25.23 10.74 -17.34
N PHE A 259 -26.37 10.41 -17.94
CA PHE A 259 -26.89 11.08 -19.13
C PHE A 259 -28.06 11.96 -18.70
N HIS A 260 -27.87 13.27 -18.72
CA HIS A 260 -28.91 14.23 -18.36
C HIS A 260 -29.61 14.76 -19.62
N PRO A 261 -30.95 14.83 -19.64
CA PRO A 261 -31.68 15.40 -20.76
C PRO A 261 -31.43 16.92 -20.83
N VAL A 262 -31.40 17.45 -22.06
CA VAL A 262 -31.35 18.89 -22.33
C VAL A 262 -32.69 19.30 -22.94
N SER A 263 -33.32 20.29 -22.35
CA SER A 263 -34.56 20.89 -22.87
C SER A 263 -34.24 22.06 -23.79
N ASP A 264 -35.08 22.30 -24.78
CA ASP A 264 -35.04 23.58 -25.51
C ASP A 264 -35.58 24.73 -24.62
N LYS A 265 -35.48 25.97 -25.11
CA LYS A 265 -36.01 27.16 -24.42
C LYS A 265 -37.53 27.12 -24.18
N THR A 266 -38.25 26.22 -24.85
CA THR A 266 -39.70 26.00 -24.67
C THR A 266 -40.01 24.92 -23.64
N GLY A 267 -38.99 24.30 -23.04
CA GLY A 267 -39.12 23.22 -22.06
C GLY A 267 -39.38 21.85 -22.69
N ARG A 268 -39.34 21.72 -24.02
CA ARG A 268 -39.46 20.43 -24.69
C ARG A 268 -38.13 19.69 -24.63
N SER A 269 -38.17 18.42 -24.27
CA SER A 269 -37.01 17.54 -24.37
C SER A 269 -36.55 17.51 -25.83
N VAL A 270 -35.27 17.73 -26.09
CA VAL A 270 -34.70 17.62 -27.43
C VAL A 270 -34.59 16.12 -27.77
N GLU A 271 -35.72 15.49 -28.04
CA GLU A 271 -35.76 14.12 -28.56
C GLU A 271 -35.62 14.15 -30.08
N SER A 272 -34.91 13.17 -30.64
CA SER A 272 -34.78 13.07 -32.10
C SER A 272 -36.15 12.76 -32.71
N GLU A 273 -36.81 13.76 -33.30
CA GLU A 273 -38.06 13.63 -34.07
C GLU A 273 -37.93 12.77 -35.36
N ARG A 274 -36.94 11.87 -35.47
CA ARG A 274 -36.64 11.11 -36.70
C ARG A 274 -36.68 9.59 -36.62
N SER A 275 -37.07 8.97 -35.50
CA SER A 275 -36.95 7.50 -35.34
C SER A 275 -38.26 6.73 -35.19
N HIS A 276 -39.40 7.24 -35.65
CA HIS A 276 -40.72 6.59 -35.49
C HIS A 276 -41.25 5.78 -36.68
N GLU A 277 -40.41 5.34 -37.63
CA GLU A 277 -40.90 4.59 -38.81
C GLU A 277 -40.32 3.19 -39.10
N MET A 278 -39.42 2.62 -38.28
CA MET A 278 -38.84 1.29 -38.61
C MET A 278 -38.49 0.41 -37.40
N ALA A 279 -39.47 0.06 -36.57
CA ALA A 279 -39.26 -0.94 -35.52
C ALA A 279 -40.47 -1.88 -35.35
N ASP A 280 -40.86 -2.56 -36.43
CA ASP A 280 -41.64 -3.79 -36.38
C ASP A 280 -40.92 -4.86 -37.20
N ARG A 281 -40.05 -5.63 -36.53
CA ARG A 281 -39.78 -7.06 -36.78
C ARG A 281 -38.60 -7.54 -35.94
N ASP A 282 -38.71 -8.80 -35.53
CA ASP A 282 -37.70 -9.67 -34.94
C ASP A 282 -37.51 -9.63 -33.41
N ASN A 283 -38.34 -10.40 -32.72
CA ASN A 283 -37.98 -11.03 -31.46
C ASN A 283 -38.31 -12.54 -31.53
N SER A 284 -37.27 -13.37 -31.61
CA SER A 284 -37.37 -14.83 -31.44
C SER A 284 -36.16 -15.37 -30.68
N ALA A 285 -36.48 -15.94 -29.50
CA ALA A 285 -35.84 -17.05 -28.80
C ALA A 285 -34.33 -16.99 -28.45
N CYS A 286 -34.04 -16.97 -27.15
CA CYS A 286 -33.15 -17.98 -26.53
C CYS A 286 -33.28 -17.97 -24.99
N ALA A 287 -33.95 -18.98 -24.43
CA ALA A 287 -33.91 -19.28 -23.01
C ALA A 287 -33.17 -20.61 -22.82
N LYS A 288 -32.04 -20.58 -22.12
CA LYS A 288 -31.37 -21.79 -21.61
C LYS A 288 -31.17 -21.69 -20.10
N SER A 289 -31.97 -22.53 -19.44
CA SER A 289 -31.76 -23.20 -18.15
C SER A 289 -30.33 -23.16 -17.62
N THR A 290 -30.16 -22.59 -16.43
CA THR A 290 -28.99 -22.80 -15.57
C THR A 290 -29.44 -23.46 -14.27
N SER A 291 -28.76 -24.54 -13.94
CA SER A 291 -28.99 -25.47 -12.84
C SER A 291 -28.89 -24.83 -11.46
N ALA A 292 -29.80 -25.22 -10.58
CA ALA A 292 -29.84 -24.87 -9.17
C ALA A 292 -28.60 -25.37 -8.41
N LEU A 293 -27.67 -24.46 -8.11
CA LEU A 293 -26.73 -24.60 -7.01
C LEU A 293 -27.48 -24.27 -5.71
N GLN A 294 -27.49 -25.23 -4.79
CA GLN A 294 -28.00 -25.06 -3.43
C GLN A 294 -27.31 -23.88 -2.77
N CYS A 295 -28.05 -22.77 -2.68
CA CYS A 295 -27.64 -21.54 -2.02
C CYS A 295 -27.50 -21.83 -0.52
N GLN A 296 -26.28 -22.06 -0.05
CA GLN A 296 -25.97 -21.97 1.37
C GLN A 296 -26.45 -20.60 1.83
N ARG A 297 -27.33 -20.57 2.83
CA ARG A 297 -27.87 -19.30 3.35
C ARG A 297 -26.68 -18.40 3.69
N PRO A 298 -26.63 -17.17 3.16
CA PRO A 298 -25.51 -16.27 3.43
C PRO A 298 -25.41 -16.08 4.94
N ILE A 299 -24.24 -16.41 5.50
CA ILE A 299 -23.91 -16.12 6.89
C ILE A 299 -24.11 -14.61 7.06
N GLY A 300 -25.00 -14.21 7.96
CA GLY A 300 -25.24 -12.81 8.28
C GLY A 300 -23.93 -12.18 8.72
N ARG A 301 -23.38 -11.29 7.89
CA ARG A 301 -22.18 -10.52 8.22
C ARG A 301 -22.58 -9.32 9.05
N ILE A 302 -21.76 -8.98 10.05
CA ILE A 302 -21.90 -7.76 10.86
C ILE A 302 -21.34 -6.60 10.04
N PRO A 303 -22.16 -5.72 9.45
CA PRO A 303 -21.65 -4.60 8.69
C PRO A 303 -21.09 -3.55 9.65
N TRP A 304 -20.19 -2.71 9.15
CA TRP A 304 -19.90 -1.46 9.82
C TRP A 304 -21.10 -0.53 9.68
N SER A 305 -21.39 0.23 10.74
CA SER A 305 -22.39 1.32 10.75
C SER A 305 -22.20 2.29 9.59
N SER A 306 -20.95 2.59 9.22
CA SER A 306 -20.62 3.32 8.00
C SER A 306 -19.21 3.04 7.48
N ILE A 307 -19.00 3.29 6.17
CA ILE A 307 -17.66 3.24 5.54
C ILE A 307 -16.73 4.29 6.17
N CYS A 308 -17.27 5.46 6.53
CA CYS A 308 -16.51 6.53 7.19
C CYS A 308 -15.99 6.08 8.56
N ASN A 309 -16.85 5.46 9.38
CA ASN A 309 -16.46 4.91 10.68
C ASN A 309 -15.37 3.84 10.53
N ARG A 310 -15.51 2.94 9.55
CA ARG A 310 -14.48 1.94 9.22
C ARG A 310 -13.13 2.59 8.86
N LYS A 311 -13.11 3.59 7.97
CA LYS A 311 -11.86 4.27 7.56
C LYS A 311 -11.20 5.01 8.73
N ASN A 312 -11.98 5.78 9.49
CA ASN A 312 -11.50 6.49 10.66
C ASN A 312 -10.97 5.53 11.73
N TYR A 313 -11.69 4.43 11.96
CA TYR A 313 -11.27 3.34 12.83
C TYR A 313 -9.85 2.87 12.47
N TYR A 314 -9.63 2.48 11.21
CA TYR A 314 -8.35 1.92 10.80
C TYR A 314 -7.22 2.94 10.78
N ARG A 315 -7.50 4.20 10.41
CA ARG A 315 -6.53 5.31 10.47
C ARG A 315 -6.04 5.53 11.90
N VAL A 316 -6.95 5.81 12.84
CA VAL A 316 -6.61 6.09 14.25
C VAL A 316 -5.90 4.90 14.88
N ASN A 317 -6.44 3.70 14.68
CA ASN A 317 -5.84 2.46 15.15
C ASN A 317 -4.43 2.23 14.59
N GLY A 318 -4.21 2.56 13.31
CA GLY A 318 -2.95 2.39 12.61
C GLY A 318 -1.85 3.36 13.05
N VAL A 319 -2.20 4.63 13.22
CA VAL A 319 -1.28 5.67 13.73
C VAL A 319 -0.86 5.36 15.16
N LEU A 320 -1.83 5.15 16.05
CA LEU A 320 -1.55 4.97 17.48
C LEU A 320 -0.83 3.65 17.79
N ILE A 321 -1.19 2.54 17.14
CA ILE A 321 -0.50 1.26 17.39
C ILE A 321 0.96 1.32 16.96
N ARG A 322 1.28 2.10 15.92
CA ARG A 322 2.64 2.22 15.41
C ARG A 322 3.51 2.92 16.45
N LEU A 323 3.05 4.04 17.00
CA LEU A 323 3.74 4.74 18.08
C LEU A 323 3.97 3.84 19.31
N ILE A 324 2.96 3.04 19.68
CA ILE A 324 3.09 2.03 20.75
C ILE A 324 4.17 1.00 20.40
N ASN A 325 4.16 0.45 19.19
CA ASN A 325 5.13 -0.57 18.78
C ASN A 325 6.52 0.01 18.51
N ASP A 326 6.66 1.30 18.25
CA ASP A 326 7.95 1.99 18.13
C ASP A 326 8.52 2.41 19.49
N GLY A 327 7.74 2.27 20.57
CA GLY A 327 8.16 2.73 21.91
C GLY A 327 8.23 4.24 22.02
N SER A 328 7.58 4.97 21.11
CA SER A 328 7.51 6.44 21.09
C SER A 328 6.40 6.92 22.03
N TRP A 329 6.58 6.66 23.33
CA TRP A 329 5.53 6.82 24.34
C TRP A 329 5.07 8.27 24.52
N GLU A 330 6.00 9.22 24.52
CA GLU A 330 5.70 10.64 24.67
C GLU A 330 4.86 11.14 23.49
N THR A 331 5.29 10.83 22.25
CA THR A 331 4.54 11.12 21.02
C THR A 331 3.18 10.42 21.01
N PHE A 332 3.10 9.19 21.52
CA PHE A 332 1.85 8.45 21.62
C PHE A 332 0.83 9.19 22.48
N TRP A 333 1.20 9.69 23.66
CA TRP A 333 0.26 10.38 24.55
C TRP A 333 -0.22 11.71 23.96
N VAL A 334 0.68 12.50 23.38
CA VAL A 334 0.31 13.74 22.67
C VAL A 334 -0.67 13.43 21.54
N ARG A 335 -0.35 12.43 20.70
CA ARG A 335 -1.22 12.07 19.58
C ARG A 335 -2.55 11.47 20.03
N LEU A 336 -2.57 10.73 21.14
CA LEU A 336 -3.80 10.19 21.75
C LEU A 336 -4.75 11.32 22.16
N GLU A 337 -4.23 12.36 22.81
CA GLU A 337 -5.01 13.53 23.23
C GLU A 337 -5.54 14.32 22.03
N GLU A 338 -4.71 14.52 20.99
CA GLU A 338 -5.14 15.14 19.73
C GLU A 338 -6.28 14.37 19.06
N GLU A 339 -6.15 13.05 18.93
CA GLU A 339 -7.21 12.22 18.33
C GLU A 339 -8.47 12.23 19.21
N GLN A 340 -8.32 12.29 20.55
CA GLN A 340 -9.45 12.36 21.48
C GLN A 340 -10.20 13.69 21.37
N ALA A 341 -9.47 14.81 21.24
CA ALA A 341 -10.07 16.15 21.09
C ALA A 341 -10.85 16.29 19.78
N ASN A 342 -10.38 15.63 18.71
CA ASN A 342 -10.98 15.70 17.38
C ASN A 342 -12.09 14.65 17.15
N CYS A 343 -12.41 13.83 18.16
CA CYS A 343 -13.28 12.67 18.00
C CYS A 343 -14.75 12.97 18.35
N ALA A 344 -15.58 13.21 17.34
CA ALA A 344 -17.04 13.34 17.52
C ALA A 344 -17.75 11.99 17.69
N ALA A 345 -17.37 10.96 16.94
CA ALA A 345 -18.05 9.66 16.91
C ALA A 345 -17.69 8.74 18.09
N HIS A 346 -18.70 8.12 18.72
CA HIS A 346 -18.49 7.25 19.90
C HIS A 346 -17.63 6.02 19.57
N GLY A 347 -17.85 5.40 18.40
CA GLY A 347 -17.06 4.25 17.96
C GLY A 347 -15.56 4.55 17.88
N VAL A 348 -15.18 5.75 17.41
CA VAL A 348 -13.78 6.20 17.34
C VAL A 348 -13.18 6.41 18.74
N LYS A 349 -13.96 6.90 19.72
CA LYS A 349 -13.53 7.03 21.13
C LYS A 349 -13.14 5.67 21.72
N LEU A 350 -13.91 4.62 21.45
CA LEU A 350 -13.55 3.27 21.87
C LEU A 350 -12.24 2.79 21.25
N VAL A 351 -11.94 3.15 19.99
CA VAL A 351 -10.64 2.85 19.37
C VAL A 351 -9.50 3.48 20.14
N ILE A 352 -9.61 4.78 20.42
CA ILE A 352 -8.61 5.55 21.16
C ILE A 352 -8.38 4.90 22.53
N LEU A 353 -9.46 4.59 23.25
CA LEU A 353 -9.39 3.92 24.54
C LEU A 353 -8.76 2.52 24.45
N SER A 354 -9.04 1.75 23.40
CA SER A 354 -8.38 0.45 23.17
C SER A 354 -6.85 0.57 23.00
N LYS A 355 -6.37 1.68 22.41
CA LYS A 355 -4.93 1.94 22.27
C LYS A 355 -4.31 2.38 23.59
N LYS A 356 -5.02 3.20 24.37
CA LYS A 356 -4.63 3.55 25.74
C LYS A 356 -4.46 2.30 26.61
N ILE A 357 -5.43 1.38 26.59
CA ILE A 357 -5.35 0.06 27.26
C ILE A 357 -4.12 -0.72 26.79
N THR A 358 -3.91 -0.79 25.46
CA THR A 358 -2.76 -1.47 24.86
C THR A 358 -1.42 -0.89 25.32
N ALA A 359 -1.32 0.44 25.39
CA ALA A 359 -0.12 1.11 25.88
C ALA A 359 0.12 0.82 27.36
N TYR A 360 -0.93 0.85 28.18
CA TYR A 360 -0.81 0.56 29.62
C TYR A 360 -0.30 -0.85 29.88
N TYR A 361 -0.92 -1.90 29.32
CA TYR A 361 -0.47 -3.26 29.64
C TYR A 361 0.91 -3.58 29.04
N LYS A 362 1.29 -2.99 27.90
CA LYS A 362 2.64 -3.15 27.32
C LYS A 362 3.74 -2.50 28.17
N ARG A 363 3.38 -1.50 28.97
CA ARG A 363 4.27 -0.82 29.92
C ARG A 363 4.21 -1.41 31.34
N GLY A 364 3.41 -2.45 31.55
CA GLY A 364 3.23 -3.07 32.88
C GLY A 364 2.27 -2.31 33.81
N TYR A 365 1.52 -1.33 33.31
CA TYR A 365 0.51 -0.57 34.08
C TYR A 365 -0.84 -1.30 34.08
N PHE A 366 -0.88 -2.46 34.74
CA PHE A 366 -2.02 -3.39 34.65
C PHE A 366 -3.29 -2.89 35.35
N GLU A 367 -3.17 -2.08 36.39
CA GLU A 367 -4.32 -1.51 37.10
C GLU A 367 -4.99 -0.41 36.28
N GLU A 368 -4.20 0.46 35.64
CA GLU A 368 -4.67 1.46 34.68
C GLU A 368 -5.34 0.79 33.47
N ALA A 369 -4.73 -0.28 32.93
CA ALA A 369 -5.32 -1.05 31.84
C ALA A 369 -6.68 -1.63 32.22
N GLN A 370 -6.81 -2.18 33.43
CA GLN A 370 -8.07 -2.74 33.94
C GLN A 370 -9.15 -1.66 34.09
N ARG A 371 -8.81 -0.52 34.71
CA ARG A 371 -9.74 0.62 34.84
C ARG A 371 -10.22 1.13 33.48
N SER A 372 -9.33 1.22 32.50
CA SER A 372 -9.70 1.62 31.14
C SER A 372 -10.52 0.56 30.40
N ILE A 373 -10.40 -0.74 30.73
CA ILE A 373 -11.30 -1.78 30.20
C ILE A 373 -12.72 -1.61 30.73
N GLU A 374 -12.90 -1.25 32.00
CA GLU A 374 -14.21 -0.98 32.57
C GLU A 374 -14.87 0.23 31.88
N GLU A 375 -14.10 1.31 31.68
CA GLU A 375 -14.53 2.48 30.89
C GLU A 375 -14.90 2.08 29.45
N TYR A 376 -14.10 1.23 28.81
CA TYR A 376 -14.35 0.74 27.46
C TYR A 376 -15.67 -0.03 27.40
N ARG A 377 -15.89 -0.95 28.34
CA ARG A 377 -17.11 -1.76 28.44
C ARG A 377 -18.35 -0.90 28.61
N SER A 378 -18.30 0.13 29.46
CA SER A 378 -19.41 1.06 29.65
C SER A 378 -19.76 1.88 28.39
N GLY A 379 -18.81 2.06 27.47
CA GLY A 379 -19.04 2.75 26.19
C GLY A 379 -19.55 1.85 25.06
N ILE A 380 -19.45 0.51 25.17
CA ILE A 380 -19.86 -0.41 24.10
C ILE A 380 -21.32 -0.21 23.68
N ALA A 381 -22.24 -0.11 24.65
CA ALA A 381 -23.67 0.05 24.41
C ALA A 381 -24.06 1.39 23.74
N GLN A 382 -23.12 2.34 23.66
CA GLN A 382 -23.32 3.64 22.99
C GLN A 382 -22.72 3.66 21.57
N SER A 383 -22.07 2.57 21.15
CA SER A 383 -21.46 2.45 19.84
C SER A 383 -22.46 1.93 18.81
N GLU A 384 -22.51 2.58 17.64
CA GLU A 384 -23.23 2.06 16.46
C GLU A 384 -22.60 0.75 15.93
N ASP A 385 -21.35 0.48 16.32
CA ASP A 385 -20.58 -0.71 16.00
C ASP A 385 -20.38 -1.59 17.26
N GLU A 386 -21.47 -1.92 17.96
CA GLU A 386 -21.46 -2.65 19.25
C GLU A 386 -20.69 -3.98 19.16
N GLU A 387 -21.10 -4.92 18.30
CA GLU A 387 -20.48 -6.26 18.19
C GLU A 387 -19.00 -6.20 17.74
N ILE A 388 -18.63 -5.20 16.94
CA ILE A 388 -17.23 -4.93 16.55
C ILE A 388 -16.43 -4.47 17.77
N SER A 389 -17.05 -3.68 18.64
CA SER A 389 -16.46 -3.16 19.87
C SER A 389 -16.32 -4.25 20.94
N GLU A 390 -17.31 -5.14 21.07
CA GLU A 390 -17.25 -6.35 21.89
C GLU A 390 -16.12 -7.30 21.44
N THR A 391 -16.01 -7.55 20.14
CA THR A 391 -14.92 -8.35 19.57
C THR A 391 -13.54 -7.81 19.98
N ARG A 392 -13.41 -6.47 19.99
CA ARG A 392 -12.17 -5.82 20.42
C ARG A 392 -11.98 -5.92 21.93
N GLU A 393 -13.03 -5.91 22.74
CA GLU A 393 -12.93 -6.15 24.18
C GLU A 393 -12.31 -7.52 24.48
N PHE A 394 -12.78 -8.59 23.80
CA PHE A 394 -12.19 -9.92 23.91
C PHE A 394 -10.70 -9.93 23.57
N LEU A 395 -10.30 -9.22 22.51
CA LEU A 395 -8.90 -9.08 22.12
C LEU A 395 -8.08 -8.32 23.17
N LEU A 396 -8.64 -7.27 23.79
CA LEU A 396 -7.98 -6.48 24.83
C LEU A 396 -7.78 -7.29 26.10
N ASN A 397 -8.82 -7.97 26.59
CA ASN A 397 -8.74 -8.86 27.75
C ASN A 397 -7.73 -9.99 27.52
N SER A 398 -7.76 -10.62 26.34
CA SER A 398 -6.77 -11.64 25.97
C SER A 398 -5.35 -11.09 25.99
N GLY A 399 -5.11 -9.90 25.45
CA GLY A 399 -3.80 -9.25 25.48
C GLY A 399 -3.32 -8.87 26.89
N LEU A 400 -4.21 -8.37 27.73
CA LEU A 400 -3.92 -8.01 29.12
C LEU A 400 -3.54 -9.24 29.94
N GLU A 401 -4.37 -10.29 29.91
CA GLU A 401 -4.11 -11.52 30.68
C GLU A 401 -2.82 -12.21 30.21
N ARG A 402 -2.53 -12.21 28.90
CA ARG A 402 -1.23 -12.69 28.41
C ARG A 402 -0.08 -11.91 29.03
N SER A 403 -0.19 -10.58 29.07
CA SER A 403 0.87 -9.70 29.58
C SER A 403 1.08 -9.85 31.09
N ARG A 404 0.07 -10.32 31.83
CA ARG A 404 0.16 -10.71 33.25
C ARG A 404 0.76 -12.10 33.48
N GLY A 405 0.90 -12.90 32.41
CA GLY A 405 1.31 -14.30 32.50
C GLY A 405 0.15 -15.29 32.68
N ASN A 406 -1.11 -14.82 32.65
CA ASN A 406 -2.33 -15.61 32.79
C ASN A 406 -2.75 -16.19 31.42
N ILE A 407 -1.96 -17.16 30.93
CA ILE A 407 -2.07 -17.63 29.54
C ILE A 407 -3.38 -18.39 29.27
N ARG A 408 -3.93 -19.11 30.26
CA ARG A 408 -5.19 -19.87 30.09
C ARG A 408 -6.39 -18.93 29.98
N GLU A 409 -6.46 -17.94 30.85
CA GLU A 409 -7.48 -16.88 30.86
C GLU A 409 -7.41 -16.07 29.55
N SER A 410 -6.18 -15.76 29.10
CA SER A 410 -5.95 -15.12 27.80
C SER A 410 -6.53 -15.94 26.63
N TYR A 411 -6.40 -17.27 26.69
CA TYR A 411 -6.93 -18.17 25.67
C TYR A 411 -8.46 -18.25 25.71
N GLU A 412 -9.05 -18.33 26.90
CA GLU A 412 -10.50 -18.35 27.08
C GLU A 412 -11.15 -17.06 26.55
N HIS A 413 -10.59 -15.89 26.86
CA HIS A 413 -11.04 -14.63 26.26
C HIS A 413 -10.96 -14.65 24.73
N GLY A 414 -9.85 -15.17 24.19
CA GLY A 414 -9.67 -15.30 22.75
C GLY A 414 -10.67 -16.27 22.09
N LEU A 415 -11.03 -17.37 22.75
CA LEU A 415 -12.05 -18.29 22.25
C LEU A 415 -13.47 -17.70 22.32
N ASN A 416 -13.80 -17.00 23.40
CA ASN A 416 -15.15 -16.48 23.62
C ASN A 416 -15.58 -15.47 22.54
N GLY A 417 -14.67 -14.66 22.01
CA GLY A 417 -14.99 -13.74 20.91
C GLY A 417 -14.88 -14.34 19.49
N LEU A 418 -14.46 -15.60 19.32
CA LEU A 418 -14.22 -16.19 18.00
C LEU A 418 -15.51 -16.23 17.14
N ALA A 419 -16.65 -16.58 17.75
CA ALA A 419 -17.93 -16.65 17.05
C ALA A 419 -18.41 -15.27 16.52
N LEU A 420 -18.02 -14.17 17.17
CA LEU A 420 -18.30 -12.82 16.67
C LEU A 420 -17.34 -12.46 15.52
N VAL A 421 -16.06 -12.78 15.67
CA VAL A 421 -15.02 -12.51 14.65
C VAL A 421 -15.36 -13.14 13.31
N GLU A 422 -15.89 -14.36 13.31
CA GLU A 422 -16.30 -15.07 12.10
C GLU A 422 -17.45 -14.39 11.34
N LYS A 423 -18.23 -13.53 12.01
CA LYS A 423 -19.30 -12.75 11.39
C LYS A 423 -18.82 -11.37 10.89
N ILE A 424 -17.65 -10.91 11.32
CA ILE A 424 -17.10 -9.60 10.91
C ILE A 424 -16.44 -9.73 9.52
N PRO A 425 -16.67 -8.78 8.60
CA PRO A 425 -15.97 -8.74 7.32
C PRO A 425 -14.44 -8.78 7.46
N THR A 426 -13.77 -9.28 6.41
CA THR A 426 -12.31 -9.30 6.35
C THR A 426 -11.73 -7.89 6.56
N GLY A 427 -10.64 -7.81 7.33
CA GLY A 427 -10.03 -6.54 7.72
C GLY A 427 -9.06 -6.69 8.90
N MET A 428 -8.40 -5.58 9.26
CA MET A 428 -7.29 -5.61 10.22
C MET A 428 -7.69 -6.04 11.63
N LEU A 429 -8.95 -5.87 12.05
CA LEU A 429 -9.42 -6.36 13.35
C LEU A 429 -9.40 -7.89 13.39
N VAL A 430 -9.94 -8.54 12.35
CA VAL A 430 -10.01 -10.01 12.23
C VAL A 430 -8.61 -10.61 12.15
N VAL A 431 -7.72 -10.02 11.35
CA VAL A 431 -6.29 -10.40 11.29
C VAL A 431 -5.63 -10.37 12.67
N ARG A 432 -5.84 -9.28 13.42
CA ARG A 432 -5.27 -9.12 14.76
C ARG A 432 -5.83 -10.13 15.73
N TYR A 433 -7.12 -10.45 15.61
CA TYR A 433 -7.77 -11.42 16.46
C TYR A 433 -7.19 -12.83 16.25
N TYR A 434 -7.18 -13.31 15.00
CA TYR A 434 -6.60 -14.61 14.66
C TYR A 434 -5.12 -14.71 15.02
N SER A 435 -4.33 -13.68 14.69
CA SER A 435 -2.91 -13.67 15.06
C SER A 435 -2.70 -13.68 16.58
N ASN A 436 -3.54 -13.00 17.36
CA ASN A 436 -3.48 -13.01 18.82
C ASN A 436 -3.82 -14.39 19.38
N LEU A 437 -4.92 -15.00 18.93
CA LEU A 437 -5.33 -16.34 19.38
C LEU A 437 -4.26 -17.38 19.03
N ALA A 438 -3.72 -17.37 17.81
CA ALA A 438 -2.62 -18.24 17.40
C ALA A 438 -1.36 -18.05 18.26
N THR A 439 -1.06 -16.81 18.61
CA THR A 439 0.06 -16.46 19.50
C THR A 439 -0.13 -17.04 20.90
N VAL A 440 -1.31 -16.88 21.49
CA VAL A 440 -1.63 -17.41 22.82
C VAL A 440 -1.57 -18.94 22.83
N ILE A 441 -2.08 -19.60 21.78
CA ILE A 441 -1.96 -21.05 21.61
C ILE A 441 -0.48 -21.47 21.52
N THR A 442 0.34 -20.69 20.82
CA THR A 442 1.78 -20.96 20.71
C THR A 442 2.48 -20.88 22.06
N ILE A 443 2.03 -20.00 22.96
CA ILE A 443 2.55 -19.93 24.34
C ILE A 443 2.00 -21.10 25.17
N LEU A 444 0.71 -21.43 25.06
CA LEU A 444 0.10 -22.58 25.74
C LEU A 444 0.77 -23.90 25.38
N LEU A 445 1.19 -24.08 24.13
CA LEU A 445 1.96 -25.25 23.66
C LEU A 445 3.21 -25.53 24.49
N GLU A 446 3.78 -24.49 25.09
CA GLU A 446 4.94 -24.60 25.95
C GLU A 446 4.51 -25.04 27.35
N CYS A 447 3.40 -24.52 27.85
CA CYS A 447 2.89 -24.84 29.18
C CYS A 447 2.24 -26.24 29.26
N ASP A 448 1.62 -26.72 28.18
CA ASP A 448 0.82 -27.96 28.16
C ASP A 448 1.56 -29.12 27.45
N GLY A 449 1.78 -30.21 28.18
CA GLY A 449 2.49 -31.39 27.70
C GLY A 449 1.66 -32.32 26.82
N GLU A 450 0.35 -32.44 27.08
CA GLU A 450 -0.45 -33.58 26.59
C GLU A 450 -1.13 -33.32 25.23
N ASN A 451 -1.28 -32.04 24.82
CA ASN A 451 -2.01 -31.66 23.61
C ASN A 451 -1.17 -30.97 22.52
N LYS A 452 0.16 -31.15 22.56
CA LYS A 452 1.10 -30.38 21.71
C LYS A 452 0.83 -30.45 20.21
N LYS A 453 0.39 -31.61 19.70
CA LYS A 453 0.11 -31.75 18.26
C LYS A 453 -1.13 -30.95 17.86
N ILE A 454 -2.24 -31.14 18.58
CA ILE A 454 -3.54 -30.49 18.31
C ILE A 454 -3.42 -28.97 18.42
N LEU A 455 -2.77 -28.48 19.49
CA LEU A 455 -2.57 -27.06 19.69
C LEU A 455 -1.66 -26.45 18.60
N LYS A 456 -0.64 -27.18 18.11
CA LYS A 456 0.22 -26.71 17.00
C LYS A 456 -0.57 -26.59 15.70
N GLU A 457 -1.35 -27.60 15.36
CA GLU A 457 -2.24 -27.58 14.19
C GLU A 457 -3.25 -26.42 14.29
N LYS A 458 -3.83 -26.19 15.47
CA LYS A 458 -4.76 -25.07 15.73
C LYS A 458 -4.08 -23.70 15.60
N ALA A 459 -2.84 -23.55 16.08
CA ALA A 459 -2.08 -22.31 15.92
C ALA A 459 -1.76 -22.03 14.43
N ILE A 460 -1.32 -23.05 13.68
CA ILE A 460 -1.07 -22.94 12.24
C ILE A 460 -2.34 -22.50 11.52
N TYR A 461 -3.48 -23.14 11.80
CA TYR A 461 -4.77 -22.80 11.22
C TYR A 461 -5.12 -21.32 11.41
N PHE A 462 -5.00 -20.80 12.64
CA PHE A 462 -5.32 -19.40 12.90
C PHE A 462 -4.31 -18.42 12.30
N PHE A 463 -3.01 -18.78 12.22
CA PHE A 463 -2.06 -17.95 11.48
C PHE A 463 -2.37 -17.93 9.97
N GLN A 464 -2.74 -19.06 9.38
CA GLN A 464 -3.17 -19.13 7.98
C GLN A 464 -4.41 -18.27 7.74
N LYS A 465 -5.40 -18.33 8.63
CA LYS A 465 -6.55 -17.40 8.58
C LYS A 465 -6.13 -15.94 8.68
N ALA A 466 -5.16 -15.61 9.54
CA ALA A 466 -4.66 -14.24 9.61
C ALA A 466 -3.99 -13.81 8.29
N VAL A 467 -3.27 -14.70 7.59
CA VAL A 467 -2.66 -14.43 6.27
C VAL A 467 -3.73 -14.26 5.19
N GLU A 468 -4.71 -15.16 5.11
CA GLU A 468 -5.84 -15.06 4.16
C GLU A 468 -6.55 -13.71 4.31
N HIS A 469 -6.88 -13.32 5.54
CA HIS A 469 -7.55 -12.05 5.81
C HIS A 469 -6.64 -10.83 5.62
N LEU A 470 -5.31 -11.00 5.62
CA LEU A 470 -4.36 -9.91 5.32
C LEU A 470 -4.41 -9.52 3.84
N GLU A 471 -4.64 -10.48 2.93
CA GLU A 471 -4.71 -10.19 1.49
C GLU A 471 -5.78 -9.12 1.21
N ASP A 472 -6.97 -9.28 1.81
CA ASP A 472 -8.09 -8.35 1.70
C ASP A 472 -7.98 -7.06 2.52
N ALA A 473 -7.08 -7.00 3.50
CA ALA A 473 -7.03 -5.91 4.49
C ALA A 473 -6.24 -4.68 3.97
N ASN A 474 -6.88 -3.87 3.12
CA ASN A 474 -6.25 -2.70 2.47
C ASN A 474 -6.56 -1.35 3.16
N ASP A 475 -7.13 -1.35 4.36
CA ASP A 475 -7.60 -0.12 5.02
C ASP A 475 -6.49 0.84 5.48
N PHE A 476 -5.32 0.32 5.90
CA PHE A 476 -4.16 1.15 6.30
C PHE A 476 -2.84 0.38 6.15
N LEU A 477 -2.12 0.65 5.06
CA LEU A 477 -0.94 -0.12 4.64
C LEU A 477 0.12 -0.29 5.74
N PRO A 478 0.55 0.74 6.49
CA PRO A 478 1.55 0.53 7.54
C PRO A 478 1.10 -0.48 8.61
N SER A 479 -0.19 -0.52 8.96
CA SER A 479 -0.68 -1.54 9.90
C SER A 479 -0.82 -2.91 9.25
N LYS A 480 -1.12 -3.01 7.95
CA LYS A 480 -1.13 -4.27 7.19
C LYS A 480 0.24 -4.93 7.28
N PHE A 481 1.28 -4.18 6.92
CA PHE A 481 2.67 -4.67 6.93
C PHE A 481 3.19 -4.98 8.34
N ASP A 482 2.86 -4.19 9.38
CA ASP A 482 3.21 -4.54 10.77
C ASP A 482 2.58 -5.88 11.22
N GLN A 483 1.36 -6.18 10.78
CA GLN A 483 0.71 -7.45 11.10
C GLN A 483 1.21 -8.61 10.23
N GLU A 484 1.51 -8.38 8.95
CA GLU A 484 2.17 -9.39 8.09
C GLU A 484 3.50 -9.82 8.72
N GLN A 485 4.33 -8.84 9.14
CA GLN A 485 5.56 -9.08 9.89
C GLN A 485 5.29 -9.87 11.18
N LYS A 486 4.29 -9.45 11.99
CA LYS A 486 3.91 -10.15 13.23
C LYS A 486 3.58 -11.63 12.98
N VAL A 487 2.71 -11.89 12.02
CA VAL A 487 2.20 -13.23 11.71
C VAL A 487 3.34 -14.12 11.27
N HIS A 488 4.18 -13.66 10.35
CA HIS A 488 5.32 -14.44 9.89
C HIS A 488 6.40 -14.65 10.96
N ILE A 489 6.71 -13.64 11.79
CA ILE A 489 7.63 -13.82 12.91
C ILE A 489 7.10 -14.87 13.89
N ASN A 490 5.81 -14.83 14.22
CA ASN A 490 5.22 -15.80 15.15
C ASN A 490 5.09 -17.21 14.55
N LEU A 491 4.83 -17.34 13.25
CA LEU A 491 4.93 -18.61 12.53
C LEU A 491 6.35 -19.18 12.60
N ALA A 492 7.38 -18.35 12.43
CA ALA A 492 8.76 -18.79 12.57
C ALA A 492 9.04 -19.32 13.98
N PHE A 493 8.60 -18.63 15.04
CA PHE A 493 8.70 -19.14 16.41
C PHE A 493 8.03 -20.51 16.57
N LEU A 494 6.80 -20.66 16.06
CA LEU A 494 6.03 -21.92 16.14
C LEU A 494 6.75 -23.09 15.44
N HIS A 495 7.34 -22.85 14.27
CA HIS A 495 8.13 -23.84 13.54
C HIS A 495 9.45 -24.16 14.27
N LEU A 496 10.07 -23.19 14.93
CA LEU A 496 11.24 -23.39 15.80
C LEU A 496 10.89 -24.05 17.15
N GLY A 497 9.63 -24.46 17.33
CA GLY A 497 9.16 -25.18 18.50
C GLY A 497 9.18 -24.34 19.78
N CYS A 498 8.92 -23.03 19.67
CA CYS A 498 8.90 -22.10 20.80
C CYS A 498 7.93 -20.93 20.59
N SER A 499 7.84 -20.05 21.58
CA SER A 499 7.13 -18.78 21.52
C SER A 499 8.06 -17.61 21.86
N PHE A 500 7.64 -16.38 21.57
CA PHE A 500 8.42 -15.22 22.02
C PHE A 500 8.33 -15.01 23.54
N ALA A 501 7.33 -15.57 24.24
CA ALA A 501 7.21 -15.49 25.70
C ALA A 501 8.02 -16.59 26.44
N SER A 502 8.62 -17.49 25.66
CA SER A 502 9.29 -18.69 26.14
C SER A 502 10.56 -18.44 26.93
N HIS A 503 10.92 -19.43 27.74
CA HIS A 503 12.30 -19.68 28.13
C HIS A 503 12.85 -20.54 27.01
N ALA A 504 13.86 -20.11 26.23
CA ALA A 504 14.42 -20.95 25.17
C ALA A 504 14.64 -22.38 25.68
N ARG A 505 13.80 -23.31 25.23
CA ARG A 505 13.79 -24.67 25.80
C ARG A 505 14.81 -25.52 25.08
N ALA A 506 15.66 -26.16 25.86
CA ALA A 506 16.66 -27.11 25.39
C ALA A 506 16.02 -28.41 24.82
N ASP A 507 14.81 -28.77 25.28
CA ASP A 507 14.40 -30.18 25.31
C ASP A 507 13.73 -30.74 24.04
N ARG A 508 13.54 -29.93 22.99
CA ARG A 508 12.96 -30.43 21.73
C ARG A 508 13.88 -30.15 20.56
N ARG A 509 14.40 -31.23 19.95
CA ARG A 509 15.01 -31.18 18.63
C ARG A 509 13.96 -30.77 17.61
N VAL A 510 14.31 -29.82 16.75
CA VAL A 510 13.46 -29.31 15.67
C VAL A 510 14.01 -29.90 14.38
N GLU A 511 13.14 -30.48 13.56
CA GLU A 511 13.54 -31.10 12.31
C GLU A 511 14.01 -30.04 11.29
N ASP A 512 14.92 -30.40 10.38
CA ASP A 512 15.45 -29.46 9.38
C ASP A 512 14.34 -28.88 8.49
N SER A 513 13.28 -29.64 8.20
CA SER A 513 12.13 -29.14 7.45
C SER A 513 11.37 -28.02 8.17
N GLU A 514 11.30 -28.06 9.51
CA GLU A 514 10.69 -27.01 10.31
C GLU A 514 11.61 -25.78 10.40
N ILE A 515 12.93 -25.99 10.43
CA ILE A 515 13.93 -24.91 10.34
C ILE A 515 13.77 -24.15 9.01
N GLU A 516 13.61 -24.87 7.89
CA GLU A 516 13.43 -24.23 6.57
C GLU A 516 12.11 -23.46 6.46
N GLU A 517 11.00 -23.96 7.00
CA GLU A 517 9.76 -23.18 7.07
C GLU A 517 9.91 -21.93 7.95
N ALA A 518 10.64 -22.02 9.08
CA ALA A 518 10.94 -20.85 9.89
C ALA A 518 11.77 -19.80 9.12
N VAL A 519 12.77 -20.22 8.35
CA VAL A 519 13.57 -19.34 7.48
C VAL A 519 12.70 -18.65 6.44
N LYS A 520 11.82 -19.40 5.76
CA LYS A 520 10.88 -18.86 4.78
C LYS A 520 9.98 -17.77 5.39
N HIS A 521 9.48 -17.97 6.59
CA HIS A 521 8.67 -16.97 7.28
C HIS A 521 9.48 -15.75 7.72
N LEU A 522 10.70 -15.91 8.22
CA LEU A 522 11.57 -14.77 8.53
C LEU A 522 11.90 -13.94 7.28
N ASN A 523 12.18 -14.60 6.16
CA ASN A 523 12.40 -13.93 4.87
C ASN A 523 11.14 -13.20 4.39
N ALA A 524 9.94 -13.76 4.61
CA ALA A 524 8.68 -13.09 4.29
C ALA A 524 8.49 -11.81 5.12
N ALA A 525 8.83 -11.83 6.41
CA ALA A 525 8.80 -10.63 7.26
C ALA A 525 9.81 -9.56 6.79
N GLU A 526 11.02 -9.94 6.36
CA GLU A 526 12.01 -9.02 5.78
C GLU A 526 11.56 -8.45 4.42
N LYS A 527 10.83 -9.24 3.60
CA LYS A 527 10.31 -8.78 2.31
C LYS A 527 9.41 -7.55 2.46
N SER A 528 8.64 -7.42 3.55
CA SER A 528 7.84 -6.23 3.84
C SER A 528 8.70 -4.98 4.07
N VAL A 529 9.91 -5.13 4.63
CA VAL A 529 10.89 -4.04 4.77
C VAL A 529 11.39 -3.58 3.41
N ASN A 530 11.67 -4.53 2.50
CA ASN A 530 12.09 -4.22 1.13
C ASN A 530 11.00 -3.49 0.32
N LYS A 531 9.73 -3.60 0.72
CA LYS A 531 8.61 -2.82 0.16
C LYS A 531 8.51 -1.40 0.74
N GLY A 532 9.46 -0.98 1.59
CA GLY A 532 9.49 0.35 2.21
C GLY A 532 8.81 0.46 3.58
N TYR A 533 8.37 -0.66 4.17
CA TYR A 533 7.70 -0.69 5.47
C TYR A 533 8.64 -1.23 6.54
N ALA A 534 9.41 -0.32 7.15
CA ALA A 534 10.32 -0.67 8.24
C ALA A 534 9.59 -1.38 9.40
N MET A 535 10.27 -2.35 10.01
CA MET A 535 9.78 -2.99 11.23
C MET A 535 9.72 -1.97 12.37
N THR A 536 8.66 -2.03 13.16
CA THR A 536 8.56 -1.25 14.40
C THR A 536 9.55 -1.76 15.45
N GLY A 537 9.93 -0.94 16.43
CA GLY A 537 10.91 -1.34 17.46
C GLY A 537 10.55 -2.65 18.17
N TYR A 538 9.27 -2.86 18.47
CA TYR A 538 8.73 -4.09 19.04
C TYR A 538 8.88 -5.29 18.08
N ARG A 539 8.64 -5.10 16.77
CA ARG A 539 8.80 -6.16 15.77
C ARG A 539 10.26 -6.52 15.55
N VAL A 540 11.17 -5.54 15.59
CA VAL A 540 12.62 -5.78 15.56
C VAL A 540 13.03 -6.68 16.72
N CYS A 541 12.53 -6.42 17.95
CA CYS A 541 12.81 -7.30 19.10
C CYS A 541 12.36 -8.74 18.84
N GLN A 542 11.11 -8.94 18.37
CA GLN A 542 10.57 -10.27 18.10
C GLN A 542 11.34 -10.98 16.97
N PHE A 543 11.67 -10.25 15.90
CA PHE A 543 12.41 -10.77 14.75
C PHE A 543 13.82 -11.23 15.16
N LEU A 544 14.54 -10.41 15.93
CA LEU A 544 15.88 -10.75 16.43
C LEU A 544 15.83 -11.95 17.38
N LEU A 545 14.82 -12.06 18.23
CA LEU A 545 14.63 -13.25 19.07
C LEU A 545 14.35 -14.51 18.22
N ALA A 546 13.50 -14.42 17.20
CA ALA A 546 13.25 -15.56 16.31
C ALA A 546 14.53 -15.99 15.57
N ARG A 547 15.35 -15.04 15.10
CA ARG A 547 16.68 -15.33 14.54
C ARG A 547 17.59 -15.98 15.58
N SER A 548 17.63 -15.46 16.80
CA SER A 548 18.41 -16.06 17.89
C SER A 548 18.08 -17.54 18.08
N VAL A 549 16.78 -17.89 18.12
CA VAL A 549 16.35 -19.28 18.26
C VAL A 549 16.67 -20.10 17.01
N LEU A 550 16.52 -19.54 15.80
CA LEU A 550 16.88 -20.22 14.55
C LEU A 550 18.34 -20.69 14.57
N PHE A 551 19.27 -19.81 14.96
CA PHE A 551 20.70 -20.14 15.03
C PHE A 551 20.97 -21.22 16.07
N TYR A 552 20.30 -21.15 17.23
CA TYR A 552 20.38 -22.20 18.23
C TYR A 552 19.85 -23.55 17.71
N ARG A 553 18.69 -23.60 17.06
CA ARG A 553 18.14 -24.86 16.49
C ARG A 553 19.08 -25.45 15.43
N ARG A 554 19.68 -24.62 14.58
CA ARG A 554 20.71 -25.07 13.62
C ARG A 554 21.90 -25.71 14.34
N SER A 555 22.36 -25.14 15.46
CA SER A 555 23.46 -25.70 16.25
C SER A 555 23.12 -27.08 16.86
N GLN A 556 21.84 -27.34 17.12
CA GLN A 556 21.38 -28.64 17.65
C GLN A 556 21.33 -29.73 16.56
N ASN A 557 21.26 -29.36 15.28
CA ASN A 557 21.19 -30.31 14.17
C ASN A 557 22.55 -30.60 13.51
N LEU A 558 23.61 -29.90 13.93
CA LEU A 558 24.97 -30.21 13.50
C LEU A 558 25.42 -31.59 14.00
N LYS A 559 26.33 -32.21 13.24
CA LYS A 559 26.95 -33.46 13.66
C LYS A 559 27.91 -33.24 14.84
N PRO A 560 28.17 -34.27 15.66
CA PRO A 560 29.08 -34.13 16.81
C PRO A 560 30.50 -33.63 16.49
N ASP A 561 30.98 -33.87 15.27
CA ASP A 561 32.29 -33.44 14.77
C ASP A 561 32.36 -31.98 14.30
N GLU A 562 31.23 -31.27 14.18
CA GLU A 562 31.16 -29.87 13.72
C GLU A 562 31.22 -28.85 14.89
N ILE A 563 32.16 -29.04 15.84
CA ILE A 563 32.21 -28.27 17.10
C ILE A 563 32.41 -26.76 16.87
N GLU A 564 33.38 -26.35 16.04
CA GLU A 564 33.66 -24.93 15.77
C GLU A 564 32.42 -24.22 15.19
N ARG A 565 31.77 -24.86 14.21
CA ARG A 565 30.56 -24.34 13.58
C ARG A 565 29.41 -24.24 14.59
N LYS A 566 29.29 -25.19 15.52
CA LYS A 566 28.32 -25.15 16.61
C LYS A 566 28.56 -23.94 17.52
N GLU A 567 29.81 -23.69 17.89
CA GLU A 567 30.20 -22.54 18.71
C GLU A 567 29.84 -21.21 18.02
N ASP A 568 30.13 -21.07 16.72
CA ASP A 568 29.79 -19.88 15.93
C ASP A 568 28.29 -19.61 15.85
N LEU A 569 27.48 -20.66 15.69
CA LEU A 569 26.02 -20.54 15.69
C LEU A 569 25.50 -20.13 17.08
N LEU A 570 26.06 -20.67 18.17
CA LEU A 570 25.69 -20.30 19.54
C LEU A 570 26.09 -18.85 19.87
N LYS A 571 27.28 -18.41 19.46
CA LYS A 571 27.72 -17.00 19.55
C LYS A 571 26.77 -16.08 18.79
N SER A 572 26.36 -16.48 17.59
CA SER A 572 25.39 -15.73 16.78
C SER A 572 24.04 -15.61 17.48
N ALA A 573 23.51 -16.71 18.05
CA ALA A 573 22.29 -16.69 18.84
C ALA A 573 22.40 -15.73 20.04
N LEU A 574 23.48 -15.82 20.82
CA LEU A 574 23.73 -14.92 21.94
C LEU A 574 23.79 -13.44 21.48
N ASN A 575 24.42 -13.16 20.34
CA ASN A 575 24.50 -11.79 19.82
C ASN A 575 23.11 -11.23 19.44
N TYR A 576 22.29 -12.00 18.72
CA TYR A 576 20.94 -11.57 18.37
C TYR A 576 20.05 -11.34 19.60
N SER A 577 20.13 -12.21 20.61
CA SER A 577 19.37 -12.02 21.86
C SER A 577 19.81 -10.77 22.64
N LYS A 578 21.11 -10.44 22.65
CA LYS A 578 21.63 -9.18 23.22
C LYS A 578 21.11 -7.96 22.49
N GLN A 579 21.15 -7.96 21.16
CA GLN A 579 20.58 -6.87 20.34
C GLN A 579 19.08 -6.71 20.61
N ALA A 580 18.32 -7.81 20.66
CA ALA A 580 16.90 -7.76 20.98
C ALA A 580 16.64 -7.13 22.37
N LYS A 581 17.47 -7.47 23.37
CA LYS A 581 17.40 -6.87 24.71
C LYS A 581 17.68 -5.37 24.71
N GLU A 582 18.66 -4.93 23.91
CA GLU A 582 18.98 -3.51 23.76
C GLU A 582 17.79 -2.73 23.18
N PHE A 583 17.20 -3.21 22.08
CA PHE A 583 15.99 -2.61 21.50
C PHE A 583 14.82 -2.60 22.50
N ALA A 584 14.61 -3.70 23.25
CA ALA A 584 13.57 -3.78 24.26
C ALA A 584 13.78 -2.77 25.40
N THR A 585 15.04 -2.52 25.77
CA THR A 585 15.44 -1.52 26.77
C THR A 585 15.16 -0.11 26.28
N GLN A 586 15.61 0.22 25.06
CA GLN A 586 15.40 1.53 24.43
C GLN A 586 13.90 1.84 24.28
N GLY A 587 13.12 0.87 23.81
CA GLY A 587 11.66 0.99 23.63
C GLY A 587 10.85 0.86 24.93
N LYS A 588 11.48 0.56 26.07
CA LYS A 588 10.81 0.32 27.37
C LYS A 588 9.69 -0.73 27.28
N PHE A 589 9.90 -1.80 26.51
CA PHE A 589 8.92 -2.88 26.32
C PHE A 589 9.04 -3.93 27.43
N VAL A 590 8.21 -3.85 28.47
CA VAL A 590 8.35 -4.70 29.67
C VAL A 590 8.27 -6.20 29.35
N GLU A 591 7.25 -6.63 28.58
CA GLU A 591 7.08 -8.04 28.15
C GLU A 591 8.32 -8.55 27.38
N MET A 592 8.88 -7.71 26.50
CA MET A 592 10.05 -8.09 25.70
C MET A 592 11.35 -8.06 26.52
N LEU A 593 11.48 -7.17 27.49
CA LEU A 593 12.64 -7.09 28.37
C LEU A 593 12.81 -8.38 29.19
N GLU A 594 11.72 -8.90 29.71
CA GLU A 594 11.72 -10.17 30.44
C GLU A 594 12.13 -11.32 29.52
N SER A 595 11.46 -11.46 28.37
CA SER A 595 11.74 -12.52 27.41
C SER A 595 13.19 -12.48 26.86
N THR A 596 13.65 -11.30 26.45
CA THR A 596 15.02 -11.13 25.92
C THR A 596 16.07 -11.43 26.98
N SER A 597 15.83 -11.05 28.25
CA SER A 597 16.73 -11.37 29.36
C SER A 597 16.81 -12.88 29.61
N LYS A 598 15.69 -13.60 29.55
CA LYS A 598 15.66 -15.07 29.65
C LYS A 598 16.47 -15.71 28.52
N HIS A 599 16.31 -15.24 27.28
CA HIS A 599 17.07 -15.72 26.13
C HIS A 599 18.57 -15.49 26.27
N VAL A 600 19.01 -14.28 26.66
CA VAL A 600 20.42 -13.97 26.88
C VAL A 600 21.04 -14.90 27.93
N ASN A 601 20.36 -15.09 29.06
CA ASN A 601 20.84 -15.97 30.12
C ASN A 601 20.93 -17.43 29.66
N PHE A 602 19.94 -17.90 28.90
CA PHE A 602 19.94 -19.25 28.34
C PHE A 602 21.12 -19.47 27.41
N PHE A 603 21.29 -18.63 26.37
CA PHE A 603 22.37 -18.82 25.40
C PHE A 603 23.75 -18.59 25.99
N HIS A 604 23.88 -17.75 27.02
CA HIS A 604 25.14 -17.61 27.75
C HIS A 604 25.57 -18.92 28.40
N ARG A 605 24.64 -19.64 29.04
CA ARG A 605 24.90 -20.98 29.60
C ARG A 605 25.22 -21.99 28.51
N SER A 606 24.45 -22.02 27.42
CA SER A 606 24.69 -22.94 26.30
C SER A 606 26.07 -22.74 25.66
N CYS A 607 26.58 -21.50 25.58
CA CYS A 607 27.94 -21.25 25.12
C CYS A 607 28.99 -21.79 26.10
N ALA A 608 28.78 -21.59 27.41
CA ALA A 608 29.69 -22.10 28.45
C ALA A 608 29.75 -23.63 28.45
N ASP A 609 28.61 -24.31 28.32
CA ASP A 609 28.53 -25.78 28.29
C ASP A 609 29.26 -26.36 27.06
N CYS A 610 29.20 -25.67 25.92
CA CYS A 610 29.92 -26.08 24.69
C CYS A 610 31.44 -26.07 24.90
N ASN A 611 31.97 -25.06 25.59
CA ASN A 611 33.41 -24.93 25.89
C ASN A 611 33.90 -25.97 26.92
N ILE A 612 33.02 -26.42 27.82
CA ILE A 612 33.34 -27.45 28.81
C ILE A 612 33.45 -28.82 28.14
N ALA A 613 32.56 -29.14 27.20
CA ALA A 613 32.60 -30.40 26.46
C ALA A 613 33.91 -30.58 25.65
N GLU A 614 34.45 -29.49 25.10
CA GLU A 614 35.72 -29.47 24.38
C GLU A 614 36.89 -29.86 25.29
N ARG A 615 36.95 -29.30 26.50
CA ARG A 615 38.00 -29.61 27.49
C ARG A 615 37.93 -31.04 28.04
N MET A 616 36.79 -31.72 27.93
CA MET A 616 36.64 -33.12 28.37
C MET A 616 36.98 -34.13 27.28
N LEU A 617 37.08 -33.72 26.01
CA LEU A 617 37.52 -34.59 24.90
C LEU A 617 39.05 -34.59 24.73
N ASP A 618 39.73 -33.54 25.22
CA ASP A 618 41.19 -33.42 25.23
C ASP A 618 41.86 -34.09 26.45
N ILE A 619 41.07 -34.62 27.41
CA ILE A 619 41.53 -35.39 28.59
C ILE A 619 41.17 -36.85 28.38
#